data_AF-A0A1N7GNP0-F1
#
_entry.id   AF-A0A1N7GNP0-F1
#
_cell.length_a   1.000
_cell.length_b   1.000
_cell.length_c   1.000
_cell.angle_alpha   90.00
_cell.angle_beta   90.00
_cell.angle_gamma   90.00
#
_symmetry.space_group_name_H-M   'P 1'
#
loop_
_entity.id
_entity.type
_entity.pdbx_description
1 polymer ?
#
loop_
_entity_poly.entity_id
_entity_poly.type
_entity_poly.pdbx_seq_one_letter_code
_entity_poly.pdbx_strand_id
1 'polypeptide(L)'
;MSSDYFDERMRTAEPAEALAWLQTQYGRVDLRADDGAIGERAVGDCGFALRRLLWDCRAEVVYGADRFFFATSTPGYTWRIGSATGEFSVEPGVIQPGDEMVGNAHGTAVEMVAFDPAHLTEAARTIYGDDTL
;
A
#
# COMPACT_ATOMS: atom_id res chain seq x y z
N MET A 1 20.08 14.51 12.46
CA MET A 1 19.05 14.21 11.44
C MET A 1 17.74 14.13 12.17
N SER A 2 16.81 15.05 11.87
CA SER A 2 15.43 14.92 12.35
C SER A 2 14.88 13.66 11.68
N SER A 3 14.41 12.69 12.46
CA SER A 3 13.56 11.64 11.91
C SER A 3 12.26 12.35 11.57
N ASP A 4 11.96 12.48 10.29
CA ASP A 4 10.73 13.12 9.79
C ASP A 4 9.55 12.16 9.99
N TYR A 5 9.31 11.84 11.26
CA TYR A 5 8.22 10.99 11.70
C TYR A 5 6.87 11.61 11.36
N PHE A 6 5.94 10.77 10.90
CA PHE A 6 4.54 11.15 10.68
C PHE A 6 3.56 10.12 11.26
N ASP A 7 2.37 10.58 11.67
CA ASP A 7 1.16 9.77 11.95
C ASP A 7 -0.03 10.50 11.34
N GLU A 8 -0.47 10.02 10.18
CA GLU A 8 -1.56 10.62 9.41
C GLU A 8 -2.76 9.69 9.36
N ARG A 9 -3.95 10.28 9.31
CA ARG A 9 -5.22 9.54 9.30
C ARG A 9 -6.23 10.21 8.40
N MET A 10 -6.95 9.37 7.66
CA MET A 10 -8.07 9.78 6.81
C MET A 10 -9.23 8.79 7.01
N ARG A 11 -10.45 9.30 7.01
CA ARG A 11 -11.66 8.50 6.82
C ARG A 11 -12.68 9.34 6.07
N THR A 12 -13.15 8.84 4.94
CA THR A 12 -14.14 9.54 4.11
C THR A 12 -15.10 8.55 3.45
N ALA A 13 -16.30 9.03 3.16
CA ALA A 13 -17.26 8.32 2.31
C ALA A 13 -17.29 8.89 0.88
N GLU A 14 -16.52 9.95 0.61
CA GLU A 14 -16.49 10.62 -0.69
C GLU A 14 -15.38 10.03 -1.57
N PRO A 15 -15.71 9.34 -2.68
CA PRO A 15 -14.70 8.64 -3.49
C PRO A 15 -13.62 9.57 -4.06
N ALA A 16 -13.97 10.81 -4.37
CA ALA A 16 -13.02 11.81 -4.88
C ALA A 16 -11.99 12.23 -3.81
N GLU A 17 -12.42 12.36 -2.56
CA GLU A 17 -11.52 12.68 -1.44
C GLU A 17 -10.60 11.48 -1.15
N ALA A 18 -11.16 10.27 -1.16
CA ALA A 18 -10.37 9.04 -1.01
C ALA A 18 -9.30 8.91 -2.10
N LEU A 19 -9.66 9.17 -3.36
CA LEU A 19 -8.71 9.14 -4.47
C LEU A 19 -7.59 10.17 -4.31
N ALA A 20 -7.93 11.43 -3.98
CA ALA A 20 -6.93 12.48 -3.79
C ALA A 20 -5.96 12.15 -2.64
N TRP A 21 -6.48 11.59 -1.55
CA TRP A 21 -5.67 11.07 -0.45
C TRP A 21 -4.72 9.97 -0.92
N LEU A 22 -5.24 8.93 -1.58
CA LEU A 22 -4.42 7.81 -2.05
C LEU A 22 -3.36 8.26 -3.07
N GLN A 23 -3.68 9.20 -3.97
CA GLN A 23 -2.70 9.75 -4.91
C GLN A 23 -1.58 10.54 -4.20
N THR A 24 -1.91 11.23 -3.11
CA THR A 24 -0.91 11.91 -2.29
C THR A 24 0.03 10.92 -1.59
N GLN A 25 -0.51 9.80 -1.10
CA GLN A 25 0.24 8.81 -0.33
C GLN A 25 1.05 7.84 -1.19
N TYR A 26 0.46 7.39 -2.30
CA TYR A 26 0.96 6.30 -3.14
C TYR A 26 1.34 6.75 -4.55
N GLY A 27 1.05 7.99 -4.95
CA GLY A 27 1.35 8.49 -6.28
C GLY A 27 0.34 8.00 -7.32
N ARG A 28 0.72 7.01 -8.14
CA ARG A 28 -0.06 6.57 -9.31
C ARG A 28 -1.17 5.61 -8.91
N VAL A 29 -2.28 6.15 -8.40
CA VAL A 29 -3.48 5.39 -8.03
C VAL A 29 -4.69 5.87 -8.82
N ASP A 30 -5.46 4.91 -9.33
CA ASP A 30 -6.86 5.09 -9.74
C ASP A 30 -7.77 4.27 -8.82
N LEU A 31 -8.94 4.84 -8.50
CA LEU A 31 -9.91 4.24 -7.59
C LEU A 31 -11.30 4.31 -8.21
N ARG A 32 -12.02 3.18 -8.16
CA ARG A 32 -13.47 3.12 -8.39
C ARG A 32 -14.11 2.42 -7.21
N ALA A 33 -14.86 3.16 -6.42
CA ALA A 33 -15.57 2.63 -5.25
C ALA A 33 -17.10 2.77 -5.43
N ASP A 34 -17.85 1.85 -4.84
CA ASP A 34 -19.29 2.02 -4.62
C ASP A 34 -19.56 2.87 -3.36
N ASP A 35 -20.84 3.00 -3.01
CA ASP A 35 -21.25 3.72 -1.80
C ASP A 35 -20.70 3.02 -0.54
N GLY A 36 -19.92 3.75 0.24
CA GLY A 36 -19.32 3.23 1.47
C GLY A 36 -18.23 4.15 1.99
N ALA A 37 -17.40 3.67 2.91
CA ALA A 37 -16.33 4.48 3.51
C ALA A 37 -14.96 3.83 3.35
N ILE A 38 -13.96 4.66 3.07
CA ILE A 38 -12.55 4.28 3.06
C ILE A 38 -11.87 5.00 4.22
N GLY A 39 -11.00 4.28 4.93
CA GLY A 39 -10.16 4.87 5.95
C GLY A 39 -8.73 4.37 5.84
N GLU A 40 -7.79 5.23 6.22
CA GLU A 40 -6.38 4.88 6.29
C GLU A 40 -5.74 5.52 7.52
N ARG A 41 -4.84 4.78 8.16
CA ARG A 41 -3.83 5.34 9.06
C ARG A 41 -2.45 4.97 8.53
N ALA A 42 -1.57 5.95 8.43
CA ALA A 42 -0.18 5.77 8.01
C ALA A 42 0.76 6.33 9.08
N VAL A 43 1.75 5.55 9.49
CA VAL A 43 2.77 5.95 10.46
C VAL A 43 4.14 5.53 9.96
N GLY A 44 5.11 6.44 9.93
CA GLY A 44 6.42 6.11 9.37
C GLY A 44 7.39 7.27 9.37
N ASP A 45 8.42 7.12 8.56
CA ASP A 45 9.43 8.13 8.25
C ASP A 45 9.83 8.03 6.77
N CYS A 46 10.99 8.60 6.41
CA CYS A 46 11.47 8.60 5.04
C CYS A 46 11.91 7.21 4.52
N GLY A 47 12.19 6.25 5.40
CA GLY A 47 12.67 4.92 5.03
C GLY A 47 11.56 3.87 4.92
N PHE A 48 10.61 3.89 5.86
CA PHE A 48 9.46 2.98 5.82
C PHE A 48 8.21 3.55 6.48
N ALA A 49 7.06 2.97 6.13
CA ALA A 49 5.78 3.31 6.74
C ALA A 49 4.92 2.06 6.99
N LEU A 50 4.28 2.02 8.15
CA LEU A 50 3.20 1.09 8.48
C LEU A 50 1.87 1.72 8.13
N ARG A 51 1.01 0.96 7.45
CA ARG A 51 -0.26 1.44 6.93
C ARG A 51 -1.37 0.45 7.26
N ARG A 52 -2.50 1.00 7.69
CA ARG A 52 -3.73 0.24 7.92
C ARG A 52 -4.85 0.88 7.13
N LEU A 53 -5.37 0.15 6.13
CA LEU A 53 -6.49 0.57 5.32
C LEU A 53 -7.75 -0.19 5.73
N LEU A 54 -8.88 0.50 5.69
CA LEU A 54 -10.21 -0.03 5.94
C LEU A 54 -11.08 0.29 4.73
N TRP A 55 -11.59 -0.76 4.09
CA TRP A 55 -12.49 -0.68 2.94
C TRP A 55 -13.87 -1.14 3.38
N ASP A 56 -14.70 -0.20 3.83
CA ASP A 56 -16.11 -0.42 4.17
C ASP A 56 -16.98 -0.16 2.93
N CYS A 57 -16.57 -0.75 1.81
CA CYS A 57 -17.15 -0.61 0.47
C CYS A 57 -16.63 -1.74 -0.44
N ARG A 58 -17.11 -1.79 -1.67
CA ARG A 58 -16.42 -2.44 -2.79
C ARG A 58 -15.59 -1.41 -3.54
N ALA A 59 -14.36 -1.75 -3.86
CA ALA A 59 -13.50 -0.89 -4.64
C ALA A 59 -12.59 -1.67 -5.57
N GLU A 60 -12.44 -1.17 -6.79
CA GLU A 60 -11.36 -1.52 -7.71
C GLU A 60 -10.26 -0.45 -7.59
N VAL A 61 -9.03 -0.90 -7.38
CA VAL A 61 -7.84 -0.05 -7.25
C VAL A 61 -6.85 -0.45 -8.31
N VAL A 62 -6.38 0.50 -9.11
CA VAL A 62 -5.23 0.31 -10.00
C VAL A 62 -4.08 1.11 -9.43
N TYR A 63 -2.96 0.44 -9.17
CA TYR A 63 -1.81 1.04 -8.53
C TYR A 63 -0.53 0.76 -9.32
N GLY A 64 0.15 1.84 -9.72
CA GLY A 64 1.50 1.78 -10.30
C GLY A 64 2.54 1.98 -9.20
N ALA A 65 3.21 0.91 -8.81
CA ALA A 65 4.10 0.89 -7.65
C ALA A 65 5.41 1.64 -7.89
N ASP A 66 5.78 2.48 -6.93
CA ASP A 66 7.05 3.20 -6.84
C ASP A 66 7.89 2.79 -5.62
N ARG A 67 7.31 1.99 -4.73
CA ARG A 67 7.89 1.49 -3.48
C ARG A 67 7.63 0.00 -3.33
N PHE A 68 8.33 -0.63 -2.40
CA PHE A 68 8.02 -2.01 -2.01
C PHE A 68 6.86 -2.01 -1.03
N PHE A 69 5.86 -2.85 -1.28
CA PHE A 69 4.77 -3.09 -0.33
C PHE A 69 4.65 -4.56 0.03
N PHE A 70 4.51 -4.80 1.32
CA PHE A 70 4.18 -6.09 1.88
C PHE A 70 2.81 -5.96 2.52
N ALA A 71 1.81 -6.64 1.98
CA ALA A 71 0.42 -6.47 2.40
C ALA A 71 -0.22 -7.79 2.82
N THR A 72 -1.02 -7.72 3.87
CA THR A 72 -1.91 -8.79 4.35
C THR A 72 -3.28 -8.19 4.60
N SER A 73 -4.32 -9.01 4.58
CA SER A 73 -5.67 -8.51 4.84
C SER A 73 -6.55 -9.50 5.59
N THR A 74 -7.67 -9.02 6.10
CA THR A 74 -8.83 -9.89 6.29
C THR A 74 -9.36 -10.36 4.93
N PRO A 75 -10.16 -11.44 4.86
CA PRO A 75 -10.74 -11.89 3.59
C PRO A 75 -11.46 -10.76 2.83
N GLY A 76 -11.44 -10.82 1.50
CA GLY A 76 -12.12 -9.85 0.64
C GLY A 76 -11.21 -8.83 -0.05
N TYR A 77 -9.89 -9.04 -0.10
CA TYR A 77 -9.00 -8.26 -0.96
C TYR A 77 -8.23 -9.14 -1.94
N THR A 78 -8.70 -9.21 -3.18
CA THR A 78 -7.99 -9.92 -4.26
C THR A 78 -7.07 -8.97 -5.01
N TRP A 79 -5.97 -9.49 -5.55
CA TRP A 79 -4.99 -8.71 -6.29
C TRP A 79 -4.53 -9.45 -7.54
N ARG A 80 -4.06 -8.70 -8.53
CA ARG A 80 -3.41 -9.19 -9.75
C ARG A 80 -2.23 -8.30 -10.11
N ILE A 81 -1.08 -8.92 -10.40
CA ILE A 81 0.13 -8.25 -10.91
C ILE A 81 0.62 -9.07 -12.11
N GLY A 82 0.57 -8.49 -13.31
CA GLY A 82 0.79 -9.27 -14.54
C GLY A 82 -0.19 -10.46 -14.64
N SER A 83 0.35 -11.67 -14.72
CA SER A 83 -0.41 -12.93 -14.71
C SER A 83 -0.60 -13.54 -13.31
N ALA A 84 0.08 -13.03 -12.29
CA ALA A 84 -0.06 -13.50 -10.91
C ALA A 84 -1.32 -12.93 -10.29
N THR A 85 -2.06 -13.76 -9.57
CA THR A 85 -3.28 -13.37 -8.84
C THR A 85 -3.27 -14.00 -7.45
N GLY A 86 -3.85 -13.32 -6.48
CA GLY A 86 -4.02 -13.87 -5.14
C GLY A 86 -5.02 -13.10 -4.30
N GLU A 87 -5.04 -13.44 -3.01
CA GLU A 87 -5.82 -12.75 -1.99
C GLU A 87 -4.92 -12.53 -0.77
N PHE A 88 -4.87 -11.30 -0.26
CA PHE A 88 -3.95 -10.93 0.82
C PHE A 88 -4.23 -11.62 2.16
N SER A 89 -5.40 -12.26 2.32
CA SER A 89 -5.71 -13.08 3.50
C SER A 89 -5.22 -14.51 3.41
N VAL A 90 -4.87 -14.99 2.21
CA VAL A 90 -4.38 -16.35 1.97
C VAL A 90 -2.85 -16.38 2.02
N GLU A 91 -2.22 -15.42 1.35
CA GLU A 91 -0.77 -15.25 1.32
C GLU A 91 -0.42 -13.76 1.34
N PRO A 92 0.61 -13.33 2.11
CA PRO A 92 1.11 -11.97 2.03
C PRO A 92 1.55 -11.65 0.60
N GLY A 93 0.98 -10.60 0.02
CA GLY A 93 1.39 -10.18 -1.31
C GLY A 93 2.53 -9.18 -1.24
N VAL A 94 3.44 -9.30 -2.20
CA VAL A 94 4.58 -8.41 -2.37
C VAL A 94 4.39 -7.65 -3.68
N ILE A 95 4.40 -6.33 -3.60
CA ILE A 95 4.35 -5.42 -4.75
C ILE A 95 5.70 -4.71 -4.81
N GLN A 96 6.31 -4.68 -5.99
CA GLN A 96 7.63 -4.10 -6.20
C GLN A 96 7.56 -2.83 -7.05
N PRO A 97 8.53 -1.91 -6.95
CA PRO A 97 8.61 -0.77 -7.84
C PRO A 97 8.59 -1.20 -9.32
N GLY A 98 7.73 -0.56 -10.10
CA GLY A 98 7.49 -0.89 -11.51
C GLY A 98 6.33 -1.86 -11.75
N ASP A 99 5.81 -2.53 -10.71
CA ASP A 99 4.60 -3.34 -10.84
C ASP A 99 3.36 -2.48 -11.07
N GLU A 100 2.43 -3.00 -11.86
CA GLU A 100 1.07 -2.50 -11.94
C GLU A 100 0.14 -3.52 -11.28
N MET A 101 -0.40 -3.15 -10.12
CA MET A 101 -1.32 -3.97 -9.35
C MET A 101 -2.76 -3.55 -9.64
N VAL A 102 -3.63 -4.52 -9.92
CA VAL A 102 -5.09 -4.34 -9.87
C VAL A 102 -5.63 -5.07 -8.65
N GLY A 103 -6.23 -4.32 -7.74
CA GLY A 103 -6.79 -4.78 -6.47
C GLY A 103 -8.31 -4.65 -6.46
N ASN A 104 -8.99 -5.62 -5.85
CA ASN A 104 -10.42 -5.56 -5.62
C ASN A 104 -10.70 -5.77 -4.13
N ALA A 105 -11.10 -4.71 -3.46
CA ALA A 105 -11.50 -4.71 -2.06
C ALA A 105 -13.01 -4.91 -1.94
N HIS A 106 -13.43 -5.68 -0.94
CA HIS A 106 -14.84 -5.88 -0.59
C HIS A 106 -14.95 -6.11 0.92
N GLY A 107 -15.24 -5.04 1.67
CA GLY A 107 -15.49 -5.13 3.12
C GLY A 107 -14.30 -5.69 3.91
N THR A 108 -13.11 -5.10 3.75
CA THR A 108 -11.86 -5.69 4.25
C THR A 108 -10.93 -4.67 4.90
N ALA A 109 -10.09 -5.15 5.82
CA ALA A 109 -8.99 -4.41 6.41
C ALA A 109 -7.65 -4.91 5.85
N VAL A 110 -6.79 -4.00 5.42
CA VAL A 110 -5.45 -4.30 4.90
C VAL A 110 -4.41 -3.73 5.85
N GLU A 111 -3.46 -4.55 6.25
CA GLU A 111 -2.25 -4.16 6.99
C GLU A 111 -1.08 -4.24 6.02
N MET A 112 -0.30 -3.17 5.95
CA MET A 112 0.72 -3.00 4.92
C MET A 112 1.98 -2.34 5.48
N VAL A 113 3.13 -2.79 5.01
CA VAL A 113 4.41 -2.10 5.21
C VAL A 113 4.92 -1.62 3.87
N ALA A 114 5.27 -0.34 3.79
CA ALA A 114 5.86 0.31 2.63
C ALA A 114 7.33 0.62 2.90
N PHE A 115 8.23 0.29 1.97
CA PHE A 115 9.64 0.64 2.04
C PHE A 115 10.06 1.49 0.86
N ASP A 116 10.80 2.56 1.15
CA ASP A 116 11.53 3.29 0.11
C ASP A 116 12.62 2.38 -0.49
N PRO A 117 12.71 2.26 -1.83
CA PRO A 117 13.66 1.36 -2.46
C PRO A 117 15.12 1.66 -2.11
N ALA A 118 15.51 2.95 -2.04
CA ALA A 118 16.89 3.31 -1.75
C ALA A 118 17.27 2.94 -0.31
N HIS A 119 16.39 3.22 0.65
CA HIS A 119 16.61 2.86 2.06
C HIS A 119 16.59 1.34 2.27
N LEU A 120 15.71 0.61 1.58
CA LEU A 120 15.69 -0.85 1.67
C LEU A 120 16.97 -1.48 1.10
N THR A 121 17.46 -0.96 -0.04
CA THR A 121 18.74 -1.39 -0.62
C THR A 121 19.90 -1.08 0.34
N GLU A 122 19.97 0.11 0.93
CA GLU A 122 21.01 0.46 1.91
C GLU A 122 20.98 -0.49 3.13
N ALA A 123 19.78 -0.78 3.65
CA ALA A 123 19.61 -1.73 4.74
C ALA A 123 20.07 -3.14 4.32
N ALA A 124 19.72 -3.60 3.12
CA ALA A 124 20.16 -4.91 2.61
C ALA A 124 21.69 -4.99 2.49
N ARG A 125 22.34 -3.97 1.91
CA ARG A 125 23.81 -3.89 1.81
C ARG A 125 24.46 -4.01 3.18
N THR A 126 23.93 -3.29 4.16
CA THR A 126 24.40 -3.33 5.55
C THR A 126 24.23 -4.72 6.18
N ILE A 127 23.05 -5.34 6.01
CA ILE A 127 22.73 -6.66 6.60
C ILE A 127 23.60 -7.77 6.00
N TYR A 128 23.77 -7.77 4.68
CA TYR A 128 24.54 -8.78 3.97
C TYR A 128 26.04 -8.50 3.94
N GLY A 129 26.46 -7.29 4.32
CA GLY A 129 27.86 -6.86 4.24
C GLY A 129 28.37 -6.78 2.80
N ASP A 130 27.50 -6.41 1.86
CA ASP A 130 27.81 -6.30 0.43
C ASP A 130 27.38 -4.92 -0.09
N ASP A 131 28.35 -4.02 -0.28
CA ASP A 131 28.11 -2.65 -0.77
C ASP A 131 27.76 -2.58 -2.26
N THR A 132 27.87 -3.68 -3.00
CA THR A 132 27.68 -3.73 -4.46
C THR A 132 26.28 -4.17 -4.88
N LEU A 133 25.42 -4.50 -3.91
CA LEU A 133 24.04 -4.95 -4.12
C LEU A 133 23.17 -3.92 -4.85
#